data_AF-A0A318LJX2-F1
#
_entry.id   AF-A0A318LJX2-F1
#
_cell.length_a   1.000
_cell.length_b   1.000
_cell.length_c   1.000
_cell.angle_alpha   90.00
_cell.angle_beta   90.00
_cell.angle_gamma   90.00
#
_symmetry.space_group_name_H-M   'P 1'
#
loop_
_entity.id
_entity.type
_entity.pdbx_description
1 polymer ?
#
loop_
_entity_poly.entity_id
_entity_poly.type
_entity_poly.pdbx_seq_one_letter_code
_entity_poly.pdbx_strand_id
1 'polypeptide(L)'
;MSKRRLAVAGVGALSAVLTAGVLLAPTASAAGGENSAFAISADGLLKISQTPYVDDTNGATEESVVSLDVPQNLLSLGVLNARAGDGYAKSSIADLRVSLNALPDLGLGLSQPLVAAEAIEASCEDGVASSSVAGASVAGIALDVAAPANTEIAVPGLASVTLNKQVTNDDGSTTVTAIAIKVNNLQSLDLASATCAKGDDDGGEPSTPPTTPGDDGGDDGDNGGDNGDDSNGGSGSQADEDGMAPVPTPVEAHLDVTG
;
A
#
# COMPACT_ATOMS: atom_id res chain seq x y z
N MET A 1 55.45 -0.53 19.16
CA MET A 1 56.47 -1.55 19.43
C MET A 1 55.96 -2.50 20.50
N SER A 2 56.14 -3.81 20.30
CA SER A 2 55.98 -4.95 21.24
C SER A 2 54.56 -5.28 21.77
N LYS A 3 54.11 -6.54 21.90
CA LYS A 3 54.59 -7.89 21.52
C LYS A 3 53.42 -8.88 21.81
N ARG A 4 53.13 -9.76 20.84
CA ARG A 4 52.82 -11.21 20.92
C ARG A 4 51.68 -11.71 21.84
N ARG A 5 50.61 -12.26 21.24
CA ARG A 5 50.27 -13.69 21.04
C ARG A 5 49.75 -14.42 22.29
N LEU A 6 48.55 -14.99 22.18
CA LEU A 6 48.25 -16.36 22.62
C LEU A 6 47.01 -16.88 21.87
N ALA A 7 47.23 -17.92 21.08
CA ALA A 7 46.22 -18.79 20.52
C ALA A 7 45.86 -19.86 21.55
N VAL A 8 44.60 -20.25 21.64
CA VAL A 8 44.18 -21.52 22.24
C VAL A 8 43.29 -22.23 21.23
N ALA A 9 43.87 -23.28 20.65
CA ALA A 9 43.15 -24.33 19.96
C ALA A 9 42.48 -25.24 21.00
N GLY A 10 41.23 -25.61 20.75
CA GLY A 10 40.52 -26.62 21.51
C GLY A 10 39.77 -27.54 20.57
N VAL A 11 40.48 -28.49 19.97
CA VAL A 11 39.89 -29.66 19.32
C VAL A 11 39.58 -30.67 20.42
N GLY A 12 38.30 -30.86 20.71
CA GLY A 12 37.81 -31.91 21.60
C GLY A 12 36.89 -32.84 20.82
N ALA A 13 37.46 -33.89 20.24
CA ALA A 13 36.71 -35.01 19.68
C ALA A 13 36.30 -35.94 20.82
N LEU A 14 35.00 -36.07 21.09
CA LEU A 14 34.42 -37.10 21.95
C LEU A 14 33.13 -37.64 21.32
N SER A 15 33.30 -38.84 20.75
CA SER A 15 32.39 -39.99 20.76
C SER A 15 30.91 -39.83 20.40
N ALA A 16 30.56 -40.51 19.31
CA ALA A 16 29.21 -40.78 18.83
C ALA A 16 28.29 -41.43 19.88
N VAL A 17 27.12 -40.82 20.07
CA VAL A 17 25.89 -41.50 20.49
C VAL A 17 24.86 -41.22 19.39
N LEU A 18 24.58 -42.25 18.58
CA LEU A 18 23.49 -42.27 17.61
C LEU A 18 22.16 -42.47 18.37
N THR A 19 21.63 -41.41 18.95
CA THR A 19 20.19 -41.32 19.23
C THR A 19 19.58 -40.51 18.10
N ALA A 20 18.81 -41.18 17.25
CA ALA A 20 17.97 -40.56 16.23
C ALA A 20 16.86 -39.73 16.90
N GLY A 21 17.24 -38.56 17.42
CA GLY A 21 16.31 -37.49 17.73
C GLY A 21 16.21 -36.64 16.47
N VAL A 22 15.05 -36.68 15.81
CA VAL A 22 14.70 -35.67 14.81
C VAL A 22 14.63 -34.35 15.57
N LEU A 23 15.74 -33.60 15.55
CA LEU A 23 15.74 -32.19 15.91
C LEU A 23 14.96 -31.52 14.78
N LEU A 24 13.66 -31.34 14.98
CA LEU A 24 12.91 -30.30 14.29
C LEU A 24 13.61 -28.99 14.66
N ALA A 25 14.51 -28.53 13.80
CA ALA A 25 14.97 -27.16 13.87
C ALA A 25 13.71 -26.29 13.88
N PRO A 26 13.58 -25.30 14.77
CA PRO A 26 12.55 -24.31 14.59
C PRO A 26 12.79 -23.75 13.18
N THR A 27 11.85 -23.99 12.27
CA THR A 27 11.73 -23.14 11.10
C THR A 27 11.51 -21.77 11.70
N ALA A 28 12.58 -20.96 11.72
CA ALA A 28 12.44 -19.54 11.88
C ALA A 28 11.61 -19.13 10.67
N SER A 29 10.29 -19.09 10.84
CA SER A 29 9.46 -18.25 10.01
C SER A 29 10.12 -16.90 10.11
N ALA A 30 10.71 -16.42 9.02
CA ALA A 30 10.97 -15.01 8.89
C ALA A 30 9.65 -14.36 9.30
N ALA A 31 9.70 -13.54 10.36
CA ALA A 31 8.59 -12.68 10.67
C ALA A 31 8.54 -11.68 9.52
N GLY A 32 7.97 -12.10 8.39
CA GLY A 32 7.52 -11.19 7.37
C GLY A 32 6.61 -10.20 8.08
N GLY A 33 6.81 -8.91 7.82
CA GLY A 33 5.96 -7.88 8.41
C GLY A 33 4.49 -8.19 8.13
N GLU A 34 3.61 -7.86 9.06
CA GLU A 34 2.16 -8.02 8.85
C GLU A 34 1.68 -6.93 7.89
N ASN A 35 0.97 -7.33 6.83
CA ASN A 35 0.31 -6.38 5.93
C ASN A 35 -1.03 -6.00 6.56
N SER A 36 -1.32 -4.70 6.66
CA SER A 36 -2.53 -4.22 7.33
C SER A 36 -3.09 -2.96 6.68
N ALA A 37 -4.39 -2.76 6.77
CA ALA A 37 -5.06 -1.58 6.25
C ALA A 37 -6.20 -1.14 7.17
N PHE A 38 -6.42 0.18 7.24
CA PHE A 38 -7.60 0.74 7.88
C PHE A 38 -8.05 2.03 7.20
N ALA A 39 -9.37 2.25 7.18
CA ALA A 39 -9.90 3.45 6.52
C ALA A 39 -9.83 4.69 7.42
N ILE A 40 -10.12 4.57 8.71
CA ILE A 40 -10.04 5.70 9.63
C ILE A 40 -9.48 5.29 10.98
N SER A 41 -8.63 6.14 11.55
CA SER A 41 -8.34 6.14 12.98
C SER A 41 -8.22 7.57 13.50
N ALA A 42 -8.58 7.78 14.76
CA ALA A 42 -8.48 9.08 15.41
C ALA A 42 -8.02 8.92 16.87
N ASP A 43 -7.14 9.81 17.32
CA ASP A 43 -6.68 9.85 18.71
C ASP A 43 -6.61 11.29 19.23
N GLY A 44 -6.81 11.46 20.54
CA GLY A 44 -6.93 12.76 21.19
C GLY A 44 -8.29 12.95 21.85
N LEU A 45 -8.95 14.08 21.56
CA LEU A 45 -10.26 14.42 22.12
C LEU A 45 -11.36 13.47 21.66
N LEU A 46 -11.31 13.07 20.39
CA LEU A 46 -12.15 12.05 19.79
C LEU A 46 -11.30 10.82 19.50
N LYS A 47 -11.69 9.69 20.10
CA LYS A 47 -11.03 8.42 19.87
C LYS A 47 -11.86 7.55 18.94
N ILE A 48 -11.31 7.21 17.80
CA ILE A 48 -11.88 6.28 16.82
C ILE A 48 -10.86 5.17 16.62
N SER A 49 -11.22 3.96 17.00
CA SER A 49 -10.42 2.78 16.68
C SER A 49 -10.31 2.60 15.16
N GLN A 50 -9.25 1.96 14.69
CA GLN A 50 -9.07 1.64 13.28
C GLN A 50 -10.32 0.93 12.72
N THR A 51 -11.02 1.57 11.77
CA THR A 51 -12.34 1.12 11.28
C THR A 51 -12.48 1.37 9.77
N PRO A 52 -12.92 0.37 8.99
CA PRO A 52 -12.62 -1.05 9.22
C PRO A 52 -11.10 -1.25 9.37
N TYR A 53 -10.71 -2.34 9.99
CA TYR A 53 -9.31 -2.76 10.11
C TYR A 53 -9.20 -4.20 9.62
N VAL A 54 -8.18 -4.46 8.81
CA VAL A 54 -7.87 -5.78 8.28
C VAL A 54 -6.37 -6.03 8.30
N ASP A 55 -5.99 -7.30 8.44
CA ASP A 55 -4.62 -7.78 8.35
C ASP A 55 -4.57 -9.12 7.61
N ASP A 56 -3.37 -9.53 7.22
CA ASP A 56 -3.13 -10.75 6.46
C ASP A 56 -2.71 -11.96 7.31
N THR A 57 -2.83 -11.87 8.65
CA THR A 57 -2.42 -12.94 9.59
C THR A 57 -3.05 -14.29 9.27
N ASN A 58 -4.29 -14.27 8.74
CA ASN A 58 -5.06 -15.46 8.37
C ASN A 58 -5.27 -15.59 6.85
N GLY A 59 -4.40 -14.94 6.05
CA GLY A 59 -4.53 -14.82 4.60
C GLY A 59 -5.20 -13.51 4.19
N ALA A 60 -5.43 -13.33 2.88
CA ALA A 60 -5.99 -12.10 2.35
C ALA A 60 -7.41 -11.82 2.90
N THR A 61 -7.64 -10.59 3.35
CA THR A 61 -8.88 -10.13 3.96
C THR A 61 -9.32 -8.80 3.37
N GLU A 62 -10.63 -8.58 3.33
CA GLU A 62 -11.26 -7.34 2.89
C GLU A 62 -12.48 -7.05 3.77
N GLU A 63 -12.60 -5.82 4.23
CA GLU A 63 -13.79 -5.33 4.92
C GLU A 63 -14.26 -3.98 4.38
N SER A 64 -15.57 -3.76 4.43
CA SER A 64 -16.19 -2.51 4.01
C SER A 64 -17.25 -2.06 4.99
N VAL A 65 -17.28 -0.75 5.26
CA VAL A 65 -18.32 -0.10 6.06
C VAL A 65 -19.04 0.91 5.20
N VAL A 66 -20.37 0.80 5.16
CA VAL A 66 -21.23 1.77 4.51
C VAL A 66 -21.58 2.85 5.52
N SER A 67 -20.91 3.97 5.33
CA SER A 67 -21.06 5.24 6.03
C SER A 67 -20.66 5.21 7.50
N LEU A 68 -19.96 6.27 7.90
CA LEU A 68 -19.61 6.51 9.29
C LEU A 68 -19.81 7.98 9.58
N ASP A 69 -20.86 8.26 10.35
CA ASP A 69 -21.19 9.60 10.83
C ASP A 69 -20.84 9.71 12.31
N VAL A 70 -19.97 10.67 12.62
CA VAL A 70 -19.61 11.01 14.00
C VAL A 70 -20.55 12.11 14.50
N PRO A 71 -20.96 12.07 15.79
CA PRO A 71 -21.80 13.10 16.37
C PRO A 71 -21.37 14.54 16.07
N GLN A 72 -22.35 15.45 16.04
CA GLN A 72 -22.14 16.88 15.74
C GLN A 72 -21.64 17.15 14.31
N ASN A 73 -21.77 16.18 13.39
CA ASN A 73 -21.29 16.25 12.00
C ASN A 73 -19.79 16.55 11.92
N LEU A 74 -19.02 16.15 12.95
CA LEU A 74 -17.58 16.39 12.98
C LEU A 74 -16.85 15.68 11.85
N LEU A 75 -17.39 14.54 11.46
CA LEU A 75 -16.85 13.67 10.46
C LEU A 75 -17.99 12.89 9.82
N SER A 76 -18.03 12.91 8.50
CA SER A 76 -18.96 12.13 7.69
C SER A 76 -18.16 11.47 6.58
N LEU A 77 -18.35 10.16 6.45
CA LEU A 77 -17.64 9.28 5.53
C LEU A 77 -18.71 8.44 4.84
N GLY A 78 -18.65 8.30 3.51
CA GLY A 78 -19.67 7.60 2.74
C GLY A 78 -19.44 6.09 2.64
N VAL A 79 -18.32 5.68 2.07
CA VAL A 79 -17.93 4.25 1.95
C VAL A 79 -16.49 4.12 2.38
N LEU A 80 -16.22 3.14 3.24
CA LEU A 80 -14.88 2.87 3.75
C LEU A 80 -14.52 1.44 3.38
N ASN A 81 -13.37 1.24 2.75
CA ASN A 81 -12.85 -0.07 2.38
C ASN A 81 -11.42 -0.23 2.90
N ALA A 82 -11.12 -1.43 3.39
CA ALA A 82 -9.76 -1.82 3.78
C ALA A 82 -9.53 -3.25 3.31
N ARG A 83 -8.34 -3.49 2.75
CA ARG A 83 -7.91 -4.78 2.23
C ARG A 83 -6.44 -5.02 2.56
N ALA A 84 -6.12 -6.23 2.97
CA ALA A 84 -4.74 -6.67 3.21
C ALA A 84 -4.55 -8.08 2.64
N GLY A 85 -3.33 -8.38 2.18
CA GLY A 85 -2.92 -9.72 1.78
C GLY A 85 -1.42 -9.78 1.53
N ASP A 86 -0.98 -10.87 0.92
CA ASP A 86 0.43 -11.16 0.73
C ASP A 86 1.15 -10.07 -0.09
N GLY A 87 2.02 -9.30 0.57
CA GLY A 87 2.79 -8.20 -0.03
C GLY A 87 1.99 -6.95 -0.34
N TYR A 88 0.67 -6.90 -0.08
CA TYR A 88 -0.16 -5.75 -0.44
C TYR A 88 -1.13 -5.32 0.66
N ALA A 89 -1.36 -4.01 0.73
CA ALA A 89 -2.39 -3.41 1.56
C ALA A 89 -3.01 -2.21 0.82
N LYS A 90 -4.31 -2.04 0.97
CA LYS A 90 -5.07 -0.97 0.32
C LYS A 90 -6.18 -0.48 1.22
N SER A 91 -6.38 0.83 1.25
CA SER A 91 -7.54 1.43 1.90
C SER A 91 -8.09 2.56 1.05
N SER A 92 -9.42 2.66 0.99
CA SER A 92 -10.09 3.74 0.28
C SER A 92 -11.30 4.26 1.05
N ILE A 93 -11.59 5.54 0.84
CA ILE A 93 -12.78 6.20 1.36
C ILE A 93 -13.44 6.97 0.23
N ALA A 94 -14.76 6.85 0.11
CA ALA A 94 -15.60 7.72 -0.70
C ALA A 94 -16.38 8.71 0.19
N ASP A 95 -16.65 9.90 -0.34
CA ASP A 95 -17.40 10.98 0.28
C ASP A 95 -16.89 11.35 1.69
N LEU A 96 -15.66 11.86 1.75
CA LEU A 96 -15.03 12.34 2.97
C LEU A 96 -15.43 13.79 3.27
N ARG A 97 -15.88 14.06 4.49
CA ARG A 97 -16.04 15.42 5.04
C ARG A 97 -15.61 15.48 6.50
N VAL A 98 -14.59 16.28 6.78
CA VAL A 98 -14.10 16.58 8.13
C VAL A 98 -14.48 18.02 8.48
N SER A 99 -15.39 18.18 9.43
CA SER A 99 -15.94 19.48 9.82
C SER A 99 -15.69 19.75 11.30
N LEU A 100 -14.55 20.36 11.62
CA LEU A 100 -14.20 20.68 13.02
C LEU A 100 -14.87 21.95 13.55
N ASN A 101 -15.72 22.58 12.73
CA ASN A 101 -16.44 23.81 13.06
C ASN A 101 -17.46 23.63 14.20
N ALA A 102 -17.94 22.41 14.43
CA ALA A 102 -18.90 22.11 15.49
C ALA A 102 -18.24 21.95 16.88
N LEU A 103 -16.92 22.04 17.00
CA LEU A 103 -16.23 22.07 18.30
C LEU A 103 -16.21 23.51 18.82
N PRO A 104 -17.10 23.88 19.76
CA PRO A 104 -17.25 25.27 20.23
C PRO A 104 -15.97 25.80 20.87
N ASP A 105 -15.17 24.93 21.50
CA ASP A 105 -13.90 25.28 22.15
C ASP A 105 -12.77 25.60 21.16
N LEU A 106 -12.91 25.21 19.89
CA LEU A 106 -11.92 25.52 18.88
C LEU A 106 -12.14 26.90 18.23
N GLY A 107 -13.34 27.50 18.34
CA GLY A 107 -13.60 28.88 17.91
C GLY A 107 -13.31 29.16 16.43
N LEU A 108 -13.44 28.15 15.56
CA LEU A 108 -12.78 28.14 14.24
C LEU A 108 -13.47 28.97 13.16
N GLY A 109 -14.73 29.38 13.36
CA GLY A 109 -15.45 30.26 12.42
C GLY A 109 -15.54 29.74 10.97
N LEU A 110 -15.25 28.46 10.72
CA LEU A 110 -15.22 27.90 9.38
C LEU A 110 -16.65 27.73 8.85
N SER A 111 -16.90 28.33 7.70
CA SER A 111 -18.18 28.19 6.96
C SER A 111 -18.20 26.95 6.06
N GLN A 112 -17.08 26.24 5.94
CA GLN A 112 -16.87 25.08 5.08
C GLN A 112 -16.13 23.96 5.86
N PRO A 113 -16.18 22.70 5.39
CA PRO A 113 -15.39 21.62 5.97
C PRO A 113 -13.90 21.97 5.96
N LEU A 114 -13.17 21.51 6.98
CA LEU A 114 -11.71 21.64 7.03
C LEU A 114 -11.07 20.80 5.93
N VAL A 115 -11.54 19.57 5.74
CA VAL A 115 -11.13 18.70 4.64
C VAL A 115 -12.38 18.09 4.01
N ALA A 116 -12.44 18.10 2.69
CA ALA A 116 -13.43 17.33 1.94
C ALA A 116 -12.73 16.62 0.78
N ALA A 117 -13.19 15.43 0.42
CA ALA A 117 -12.73 14.71 -0.77
C ALA A 117 -13.84 13.79 -1.28
N GLU A 118 -13.90 13.57 -2.59
CA GLU A 118 -14.86 12.66 -3.22
C GLU A 118 -14.39 11.21 -3.10
N ALA A 119 -13.10 10.98 -3.32
CA ALA A 119 -12.47 9.70 -3.10
C ALA A 119 -11.02 9.88 -2.63
N ILE A 120 -10.58 9.03 -1.72
CA ILE A 120 -9.17 8.92 -1.33
C ILE A 120 -8.79 7.45 -1.30
N GLU A 121 -7.54 7.19 -1.66
CA GLU A 121 -6.98 5.85 -1.68
C GLU A 121 -5.52 5.88 -1.24
N ALA A 122 -5.14 4.92 -0.43
CA ALA A 122 -3.75 4.58 -0.13
C ALA A 122 -3.51 3.12 -0.53
N SER A 123 -2.39 2.88 -1.20
CA SER A 123 -1.97 1.56 -1.66
C SER A 123 -0.51 1.35 -1.33
N CYS A 124 -0.19 0.17 -0.80
CA CYS A 124 1.15 -0.28 -0.51
C CYS A 124 1.31 -1.67 -1.13
N GLU A 125 2.27 -1.84 -2.01
CA GLU A 125 2.55 -3.13 -2.68
C GLU A 125 4.06 -3.34 -2.70
N ASP A 126 4.53 -4.44 -2.10
CA ASP A 126 5.94 -4.83 -2.01
C ASP A 126 6.87 -3.72 -1.50
N GLY A 127 6.40 -2.94 -0.52
CA GLY A 127 7.11 -1.78 0.04
C GLY A 127 6.99 -0.49 -0.79
N VAL A 128 6.29 -0.50 -1.92
CA VAL A 128 6.02 0.67 -2.75
C VAL A 128 4.70 1.31 -2.31
N ALA A 129 4.82 2.49 -1.69
CA ALA A 129 3.69 3.27 -1.20
C ALA A 129 3.22 4.33 -2.19
N SER A 130 1.90 4.41 -2.39
CA SER A 130 1.24 5.43 -3.19
C SER A 130 -0.08 5.89 -2.55
N SER A 131 -0.51 7.09 -2.91
CA SER A 131 -1.82 7.60 -2.53
C SER A 131 -2.42 8.41 -3.67
N SER A 132 -3.74 8.34 -3.82
CA SER A 132 -4.48 9.17 -4.76
C SER A 132 -5.67 9.83 -4.08
N VAL A 133 -6.00 11.04 -4.52
CA VAL A 133 -7.00 11.89 -3.90
C VAL A 133 -7.80 12.58 -4.99
N ALA A 134 -9.12 12.40 -5.01
CA ALA A 134 -10.02 12.99 -5.99
C ALA A 134 -10.96 14.02 -5.34
N GLY A 135 -11.15 15.15 -6.03
CA GLY A 135 -12.09 16.19 -5.60
C GLY A 135 -11.77 16.79 -4.22
N ALA A 136 -10.50 16.76 -3.80
CA ALA A 136 -10.14 17.18 -2.45
C ALA A 136 -9.98 18.68 -2.29
N SER A 137 -10.31 19.16 -1.09
CA SER A 137 -10.09 20.54 -0.67
C SER A 137 -9.75 20.62 0.80
N VAL A 138 -8.91 21.60 1.15
CA VAL A 138 -8.57 21.96 2.52
C VAL A 138 -8.99 23.40 2.77
N ALA A 139 -9.90 23.61 3.72
CA ALA A 139 -10.48 24.92 4.04
C ALA A 139 -11.02 25.66 2.79
N GLY A 140 -11.60 24.92 1.85
CA GLY A 140 -12.14 25.45 0.58
C GLY A 140 -11.13 25.63 -0.55
N ILE A 141 -9.84 25.37 -0.31
CA ILE A 141 -8.78 25.42 -1.32
C ILE A 141 -8.67 24.03 -1.97
N ALA A 142 -8.87 23.94 -3.27
CA ALA A 142 -8.74 22.68 -4.01
C ALA A 142 -7.29 22.17 -3.97
N LEU A 143 -7.14 20.85 -3.86
CA LEU A 143 -5.85 20.16 -3.85
C LEU A 143 -5.56 19.52 -5.20
N ASP A 144 -4.27 19.32 -5.48
CA ASP A 144 -3.84 18.49 -6.60
C ASP A 144 -4.10 17.01 -6.30
N VAL A 145 -4.46 16.26 -7.34
CA VAL A 145 -4.78 14.83 -7.29
C VAL A 145 -3.53 13.98 -7.03
N ALA A 146 -2.36 14.49 -7.43
CA ALA A 146 -1.07 13.81 -7.29
C ALA A 146 -0.11 14.62 -6.40
N ALA A 147 -0.30 14.54 -5.09
CA ALA A 147 0.63 15.13 -4.13
C ALA A 147 1.88 14.23 -3.93
N PRO A 148 3.11 14.79 -3.98
CA PRO A 148 4.31 14.09 -3.58
C PRO A 148 4.22 13.52 -2.16
N ALA A 149 5.06 12.53 -1.84
CA ALA A 149 5.12 11.96 -0.50
C ALA A 149 5.38 13.05 0.56
N ASN A 150 4.65 12.96 1.67
CA ASN A 150 4.74 13.85 2.83
C ASN A 150 4.46 15.33 2.51
N THR A 151 3.52 15.60 1.60
CA THR A 151 3.13 16.99 1.27
C THR A 151 2.33 17.60 2.41
N GLU A 152 2.90 18.59 3.09
CA GLU A 152 2.25 19.27 4.22
C GLU A 152 1.55 20.58 3.80
N ILE A 153 0.31 20.74 4.24
CA ILE A 153 -0.53 21.91 4.04
C ILE A 153 -0.89 22.45 5.42
N ALA A 154 -0.34 23.59 5.77
CA ALA A 154 -0.67 24.28 7.01
C ALA A 154 -1.93 25.14 6.83
N VAL A 155 -2.89 24.97 7.73
CA VAL A 155 -4.04 25.85 7.92
C VAL A 155 -3.75 26.72 9.15
N PRO A 156 -3.35 28.00 8.96
CA PRO A 156 -2.84 28.84 10.04
C PRO A 156 -3.76 28.90 11.26
N GLY A 157 -3.19 28.60 12.44
CA GLY A 157 -3.90 28.66 13.72
C GLY A 157 -4.89 27.53 13.97
N LEU A 158 -4.98 26.53 13.07
CA LEU A 158 -5.99 25.49 13.14
C LEU A 158 -5.38 24.08 13.05
N ALA A 159 -4.81 23.71 11.92
CA ALA A 159 -4.41 22.34 11.65
C ALA A 159 -3.29 22.25 10.63
N SER A 160 -2.58 21.13 10.64
CA SER A 160 -1.71 20.69 9.55
C SER A 160 -2.34 19.47 8.89
N VAL A 161 -2.43 19.48 7.57
CA VAL A 161 -2.89 18.36 6.74
C VAL A 161 -1.70 17.84 5.95
N THR A 162 -1.33 16.60 6.15
CA THR A 162 -0.28 15.92 5.38
C THR A 162 -0.93 14.97 4.40
N LEU A 163 -0.72 15.21 3.10
CA LEU A 163 -1.11 14.32 2.03
C LEU A 163 0.01 13.31 1.76
N ASN A 164 -0.38 12.09 1.39
CA ASN A 164 0.56 11.02 1.05
C ASN A 164 1.63 10.83 2.13
N LYS A 165 1.22 10.76 3.40
CA LYS A 165 2.16 10.59 4.51
C LYS A 165 2.74 9.18 4.42
N GLN A 166 4.05 9.08 4.24
CA GLN A 166 4.75 7.81 4.12
C GLN A 166 5.78 7.68 5.25
N VAL A 167 5.74 6.55 5.94
CA VAL A 167 6.63 6.23 7.07
C VAL A 167 7.19 4.84 6.88
N THR A 168 8.51 4.70 6.98
CA THR A 168 9.17 3.41 7.13
C THR A 168 9.26 3.08 8.62
N ASN A 169 8.71 1.94 9.00
CA ASN A 169 8.67 1.48 10.39
C ASN A 169 9.97 0.77 10.77
N ASP A 170 10.19 0.57 12.08
CA ASP A 170 11.40 -0.07 12.61
C ASP A 170 11.56 -1.54 12.18
N ASP A 171 10.45 -2.20 11.82
CA ASP A 171 10.41 -3.56 11.27
C ASP A 171 10.69 -3.62 9.75
N GLY A 172 10.90 -2.46 9.11
CA GLY A 172 11.13 -2.34 7.67
C GLY A 172 9.86 -2.28 6.83
N SER A 173 8.67 -2.41 7.42
CA SER A 173 7.41 -2.19 6.71
C SER A 173 7.24 -0.71 6.33
N THR A 174 6.45 -0.44 5.31
CA THR A 174 6.10 0.91 4.88
C THR A 174 4.62 1.15 5.11
N THR A 175 4.30 2.23 5.82
CA THR A 175 2.94 2.72 6.01
C THR A 175 2.73 3.96 5.18
N VAL A 176 1.65 3.97 4.41
CA VAL A 176 1.14 5.13 3.68
C VAL A 176 -0.25 5.51 4.17
N THR A 177 -0.44 6.80 4.44
CA THR A 177 -1.72 7.39 4.79
C THR A 177 -2.06 8.46 3.75
N ALA A 178 -3.23 8.34 3.10
CA ALA A 178 -3.61 9.28 2.05
C ALA A 178 -3.76 10.70 2.60
N ILE A 179 -4.45 10.86 3.75
CA ILE A 179 -4.62 12.14 4.44
C ILE A 179 -4.42 11.94 5.94
N ALA A 180 -3.40 12.60 6.50
CA ALA A 180 -3.20 12.72 7.93
C ALA A 180 -3.51 14.16 8.37
N ILE A 181 -4.38 14.34 9.35
CA ILE A 181 -4.79 15.65 9.87
C ILE A 181 -4.36 15.74 11.33
N LYS A 182 -3.67 16.83 11.66
CA LYS A 182 -3.29 17.14 13.02
C LYS A 182 -3.84 18.51 13.40
N VAL A 183 -4.73 18.53 14.38
CA VAL A 183 -5.41 19.74 14.88
C VAL A 183 -4.69 20.19 16.13
N ASN A 184 -3.75 21.12 15.96
CA ASN A 184 -2.79 21.47 16.99
C ASN A 184 -2.15 20.21 17.61
N ASN A 185 -1.98 20.15 18.93
CA ASN A 185 -1.54 18.94 19.64
C ASN A 185 -2.70 18.25 20.39
N LEU A 186 -3.93 18.45 19.92
CA LEU A 186 -5.14 18.00 20.62
C LEU A 186 -5.81 16.80 19.93
N GLN A 187 -5.71 16.72 18.61
CA GLN A 187 -6.36 15.68 17.82
C GLN A 187 -5.46 15.26 16.65
N SER A 188 -5.37 13.96 16.42
CA SER A 188 -4.84 13.35 15.21
C SER A 188 -5.95 12.54 14.53
N LEU A 189 -5.96 12.54 13.20
CA LEU A 189 -6.87 11.78 12.37
C LEU A 189 -6.09 11.25 11.16
N ASP A 190 -6.08 9.94 10.98
CA ASP A 190 -5.47 9.28 9.82
C ASP A 190 -6.57 8.66 8.96
N LEU A 191 -6.56 8.96 7.67
CA LEU A 191 -7.59 8.59 6.70
C LEU A 191 -6.97 7.85 5.52
N ALA A 192 -7.55 6.69 5.22
CA ALA A 192 -7.10 5.69 4.25
C ALA A 192 -5.62 5.34 4.46
N SER A 193 -5.34 4.39 5.35
CA SER A 193 -4.00 3.95 5.68
C SER A 193 -3.79 2.51 5.23
N ALA A 194 -2.63 2.25 4.64
CA ALA A 194 -2.18 0.93 4.22
C ALA A 194 -0.72 0.73 4.64
N THR A 195 -0.42 -0.44 5.19
CA THR A 195 0.91 -0.86 5.60
C THR A 195 1.24 -2.16 4.89
N CYS A 196 2.33 -2.18 4.15
CA CYS A 196 2.86 -3.39 3.57
C CYS A 196 4.26 -3.69 4.11
N ALA A 197 4.52 -4.96 4.35
CA ALA A 197 5.85 -5.43 4.66
C ALA A 197 6.80 -5.13 3.49
N LYS A 198 8.08 -5.00 3.81
CA LYS A 198 9.09 -5.05 2.77
C LYS A 198 9.04 -6.44 2.16
N GLY A 199 8.71 -6.53 0.87
CA GLY A 199 8.82 -7.79 0.14
C GLY A 199 10.22 -8.35 0.36
N ASP A 200 10.30 -9.67 0.59
CA ASP A 200 11.57 -10.36 0.52
C ASP A 200 12.14 -10.04 -0.88
N ASP A 201 13.24 -9.30 -0.93
CA ASP A 201 13.92 -8.95 -2.17
C ASP A 201 14.42 -10.26 -2.80
N ASP A 202 13.56 -11.00 -3.49
CA ASP A 202 13.90 -12.16 -4.31
C ASP A 202 14.55 -11.66 -5.61
N GLY A 203 15.59 -10.83 -5.48
CA GLY A 203 16.63 -10.57 -6.49
C GLY A 203 16.18 -10.23 -7.92
N GLY A 204 14.92 -9.86 -8.14
CA GLY A 204 14.43 -9.42 -9.44
C GLY A 204 14.99 -8.04 -9.69
N GLU A 205 16.06 -7.98 -10.49
CA GLU A 205 16.63 -6.72 -10.95
C GLU A 205 15.48 -5.79 -11.42
N PRO A 206 15.51 -4.49 -11.05
CA PRO A 206 14.51 -3.56 -11.50
C PRO A 206 14.49 -3.61 -13.03
N SER A 207 13.38 -4.07 -13.60
CA SER A 207 13.16 -3.98 -15.04
C SER A 207 13.14 -2.49 -15.37
N THR A 208 14.25 -2.02 -15.93
CA THR A 208 14.35 -0.69 -16.49
C THR A 208 13.13 -0.46 -17.39
N PRO A 209 12.43 0.68 -17.27
CA PRO A 209 11.39 1.03 -18.23
C PRO A 209 11.96 0.90 -19.64
N PRO A 210 11.23 0.31 -20.61
CA PRO A 210 11.74 0.22 -21.97
C PRO A 210 12.01 1.64 -22.46
N THR A 211 13.29 1.98 -22.60
CA THR A 211 13.71 3.18 -23.33
C THR A 211 13.15 3.05 -24.73
N THR A 212 12.24 3.95 -25.08
CA THR A 212 11.78 4.15 -26.45
C THR A 212 13.02 4.31 -27.33
N PRO A 213 13.25 3.47 -28.36
CA PRO A 213 14.34 3.68 -29.29
C PRO A 213 14.12 5.02 -30.00
N GLY A 214 15.07 5.93 -29.80
CA GLY A 214 15.13 7.18 -30.51
C GLY A 214 15.32 6.94 -32.01
N ASP A 215 14.67 7.81 -32.78
CA ASP A 215 14.96 8.10 -34.18
C ASP A 215 16.47 8.20 -34.42
N ASP A 216 17.04 7.20 -35.10
CA ASP A 216 18.29 7.33 -35.84
C ASP A 216 18.02 6.97 -37.30
N GLY A 217 17.87 8.01 -38.10
CA GLY A 217 17.74 7.91 -39.54
C GLY A 217 19.06 7.52 -40.21
N GLY A 218 18.92 6.70 -41.24
CA GLY A 218 19.94 6.39 -42.25
C GLY A 218 20.51 4.99 -42.12
N ASP A 219 20.21 4.09 -43.04
CA ASP A 219 21.01 3.90 -44.26
C ASP A 219 20.37 2.82 -45.15
N ASP A 220 20.63 2.93 -46.44
CA ASP A 220 20.05 2.19 -47.56
C ASP A 220 20.50 0.71 -47.63
N GLY A 221 19.61 -0.16 -48.12
CA GLY A 221 20.00 -1.17 -49.10
C GLY A 221 19.93 -2.66 -48.72
N ASP A 222 19.27 -3.40 -49.64
CA ASP A 222 19.44 -4.81 -50.02
C ASP A 222 18.76 -5.97 -49.26
N ASN A 223 17.62 -6.38 -49.83
CA ASN A 223 17.32 -7.69 -50.44
C ASN A 223 17.86 -9.00 -49.82
N GLY A 224 16.93 -9.93 -49.60
CA GLY A 224 17.17 -11.37 -49.75
C GLY A 224 16.60 -12.19 -48.61
N GLY A 225 15.46 -12.86 -48.84
CA GLY A 225 14.75 -13.65 -47.83
C GLY A 225 15.37 -15.01 -47.51
N ASP A 226 14.77 -15.70 -46.55
CA ASP A 226 14.37 -17.11 -46.69
C ASP A 226 13.38 -17.53 -45.60
N ASN A 227 12.62 -18.57 -45.92
CA ASN A 227 11.52 -19.19 -45.17
C ASN A 227 11.98 -20.11 -44.02
N GLY A 228 11.03 -20.48 -43.15
CA GLY A 228 11.10 -21.66 -42.26
C GLY A 228 10.90 -21.29 -40.79
N ASP A 229 9.69 -21.27 -40.23
CA ASP A 229 8.77 -22.37 -39.87
C ASP A 229 9.17 -23.15 -38.59
N ASP A 230 8.13 -23.45 -37.81
CA ASP A 230 8.02 -24.33 -36.62
C ASP A 230 8.32 -23.85 -35.19
N SER A 231 7.23 -23.50 -34.50
CA SER A 231 6.64 -24.24 -33.37
C SER A 231 7.42 -24.37 -32.03
N ASN A 232 6.92 -23.74 -30.96
CA ASN A 232 6.12 -24.41 -29.89
C ASN A 232 6.07 -23.58 -28.57
N GLY A 233 4.87 -23.40 -28.00
CA GLY A 233 4.69 -23.49 -26.53
C GLY A 233 4.35 -22.24 -25.70
N GLY A 234 3.14 -21.70 -25.89
CA GLY A 234 2.19 -21.41 -24.79
C GLY A 234 2.39 -20.22 -23.84
N SER A 235 1.59 -19.15 -24.02
CA SER A 235 0.84 -18.51 -22.93
C SER A 235 -0.25 -17.54 -23.46
N GLY A 236 -1.50 -18.00 -23.47
CA GLY A 236 -2.69 -17.27 -23.03
C GLY A 236 -3.08 -15.89 -23.56
N SER A 237 -2.58 -15.38 -24.68
CA SER A 237 -2.93 -14.01 -25.13
C SER A 237 -3.07 -13.78 -26.63
N GLN A 238 -2.97 -14.82 -27.45
CA GLN A 238 -3.18 -14.69 -28.90
C GLN A 238 -4.64 -14.98 -29.26
N ALA A 239 -5.23 -14.06 -30.03
CA ALA A 239 -6.52 -14.27 -30.68
C ALA A 239 -6.46 -15.49 -31.60
N ASP A 240 -7.58 -16.17 -31.78
CA ASP A 240 -7.67 -17.30 -32.71
C ASP A 240 -7.52 -16.85 -34.18
N GLU A 241 -7.49 -17.82 -35.10
CA GLU A 241 -7.32 -17.56 -36.55
C GLU A 241 -8.42 -16.67 -37.15
N ASP A 242 -9.55 -16.50 -36.44
CA ASP A 242 -10.67 -15.62 -36.78
C ASP A 242 -10.62 -14.25 -36.06
N GLY A 243 -9.58 -13.99 -35.26
CA GLY A 243 -9.36 -12.74 -34.54
C GLY A 243 -10.22 -12.58 -33.28
N MET A 244 -10.83 -13.66 -32.78
CA MET A 244 -11.57 -13.64 -31.52
C MET A 244 -10.62 -13.83 -30.34
N ALA A 245 -10.82 -13.05 -29.28
CA ALA A 245 -10.07 -13.24 -28.04
C ALA A 245 -10.42 -14.60 -27.40
N PRO A 246 -9.47 -15.27 -26.72
CA PRO A 246 -9.72 -16.52 -26.02
C PRO A 246 -10.87 -16.37 -25.03
N VAL A 247 -11.83 -17.30 -25.07
CA VAL A 247 -12.97 -17.30 -24.13
C VAL A 247 -12.42 -17.53 -22.71
N PRO A 248 -12.71 -16.63 -21.75
CA PRO A 248 -12.24 -16.81 -20.38
C PRO A 248 -12.86 -18.07 -19.77
N THR A 249 -12.03 -18.90 -19.15
CA THR A 249 -12.49 -20.07 -18.37
C THR A 249 -13.04 -19.58 -17.03
N PRO A 250 -14.32 -19.86 -16.70
CA PRO A 250 -14.87 -19.49 -15.41
C PRO A 250 -14.12 -20.17 -14.25
N VAL A 251 -13.79 -19.39 -13.23
CA VAL A 251 -13.21 -19.87 -11.98
C VAL A 251 -14.37 -20.19 -11.03
N GLU A 252 -14.34 -21.35 -10.35
CA GLU A 252 -15.45 -21.96 -9.56
C GLU A 252 -15.93 -21.16 -8.31
N ALA A 253 -15.75 -19.84 -8.26
CA ALA A 253 -16.27 -18.99 -7.17
C ALA A 253 -17.05 -17.75 -7.64
N HIS A 254 -17.21 -17.53 -8.96
CA HIS A 254 -18.06 -16.47 -9.48
C HIS A 254 -19.39 -17.06 -9.99
N LEU A 255 -20.50 -16.48 -9.53
CA LEU A 255 -21.86 -16.81 -9.98
C LEU A 255 -21.98 -16.73 -11.51
N ASP A 256 -22.72 -17.68 -12.11
CA ASP A 256 -23.01 -17.75 -13.54
C ASP A 256 -23.59 -16.42 -14.05
N VAL A 257 -22.87 -15.77 -14.97
CA VAL A 257 -23.41 -14.66 -15.78
C VAL A 257 -24.22 -15.25 -16.92
N THR A 258 -25.54 -15.29 -16.76
CA THR A 258 -26.47 -15.56 -17.86
C THR A 258 -26.47 -14.36 -18.81
N GLY A 259 -25.93 -14.56 -20.02
CA GLY A 259 -26.14 -13.66 -21.16
C GLY A 259 -27.54 -13.76 -21.74
#